data_AF-A0AAJ6B306-F1
#
_entry.id   AF-A0AAJ6B306-F1
#
_cell.length_a   1.000
_cell.length_b   1.000
_cell.length_c   1.000
_cell.angle_alpha   90.00
_cell.angle_beta   90.00
_cell.angle_gamma   90.00
#
_symmetry.space_group_name_H-M   'P 1'
#
loop_
_entity.id
_entity.type
_entity.pdbx_description
1 polymer ?
#
loop_
_entity_poly.entity_id
_entity_poly.type
_entity_poly.pdbx_seq_one_letter_code
_entity_poly.pdbx_strand_id
1 'polypeptide(L)'
;MKRLTTVVATIALTVALAGGVTTAASATTPTATPAPVAAATKAPVTIAKLPTKKVAKGKTVTVKPSVKTSGSDVKVISKRITATKKGVNLKNKTSVKLKAGTYKVTQTVKYQVKQTKKITFEQYEVTIPDCQILDVISEDSVEARLRIACKAYDLPGTQKFTVDVEWMYCSWSAYLDSECTASEYLDDAEWWEGQTTDGAWTFESFSTTYDDDEDYITPKKGEKFGAMMQYMGEEPVTLTGKVWSKTRTETRTQTLKVITRK
;
A
#
# COMPACT_ATOMS: atom_id res chain seq x y z
N MET A 1 -0.74 -23.36 -45.87
CA MET A 1 0.62 -23.93 -45.92
C MET A 1 1.08 -24.22 -44.49
N LYS A 2 1.71 -25.40 -44.33
CA LYS A 2 2.53 -25.93 -43.22
C LYS A 2 2.21 -25.59 -41.75
N ARG A 3 1.84 -26.66 -41.04
CA ARG A 3 1.78 -26.86 -39.58
C ARG A 3 3.19 -26.74 -38.96
N LEU A 4 3.28 -26.22 -37.73
CA LEU A 4 4.41 -26.47 -36.85
C LEU A 4 3.91 -27.20 -35.59
N THR A 5 4.43 -28.40 -35.40
CA THR A 5 4.14 -29.34 -34.32
C THR A 5 5.25 -29.19 -33.28
N THR A 6 4.93 -28.82 -32.05
CA THR A 6 5.91 -28.75 -30.96
C THR A 6 5.86 -30.04 -30.14
N VAL A 7 7.01 -30.71 -30.08
CA VAL A 7 7.24 -31.95 -29.33
C VAL A 7 7.54 -31.59 -27.87
N VAL A 8 6.76 -32.14 -26.94
CA VAL A 8 7.04 -32.07 -25.49
C VAL A 8 7.81 -33.32 -25.10
N ALA A 9 9.05 -33.15 -24.63
CA ALA A 9 9.88 -34.23 -24.10
C ALA A 9 9.61 -34.41 -22.59
N THR A 10 9.10 -35.58 -22.21
CA THR A 10 8.83 -35.96 -20.83
C THR A 10 10.08 -36.60 -20.22
N ILE A 11 10.69 -35.99 -19.21
CA ILE A 11 11.76 -36.61 -18.41
C ILE A 11 11.13 -37.26 -17.18
N ALA A 12 11.23 -38.59 -17.10
CA ALA A 12 10.80 -39.38 -15.95
C ALA A 12 11.93 -39.44 -14.91
N LEU A 13 11.68 -38.91 -13.70
CA LEU A 13 12.60 -39.00 -12.57
C LEU A 13 12.17 -40.16 -11.66
N THR A 14 12.98 -41.21 -11.61
CA THR A 14 12.83 -42.36 -10.71
C THR A 14 13.37 -42.03 -9.31
N VAL A 15 12.49 -42.01 -8.31
CA VAL A 15 12.86 -41.89 -6.89
C VAL A 15 13.06 -43.29 -6.31
N ALA A 16 14.28 -43.60 -5.88
CA ALA A 16 14.60 -44.81 -5.12
C ALA A 16 14.23 -44.62 -3.64
N LEU A 17 13.29 -45.43 -3.14
CA LEU A 17 12.99 -45.56 -1.72
C LEU A 17 14.05 -46.43 -1.04
N ALA A 18 14.76 -45.88 -0.05
CA ALA A 18 15.50 -46.65 0.93
C ALA A 18 14.78 -46.57 2.28
N GLY A 19 14.22 -47.69 2.72
CA GLY A 19 13.55 -47.84 4.00
C GLY A 19 14.53 -47.96 5.17
N GLY A 20 14.35 -47.12 6.18
CA GLY A 20 14.99 -47.26 7.50
C GLY A 20 13.93 -47.62 8.54
N VAL A 21 14.07 -48.79 9.16
CA VAL A 21 13.24 -49.24 10.28
C VAL A 21 13.84 -48.68 11.56
N THR A 22 13.19 -47.71 12.20
CA THR A 22 13.59 -47.19 13.52
C THR A 22 12.67 -47.72 14.60
N THR A 23 13.26 -48.35 15.61
CA THR A 23 12.60 -48.89 16.80
C THR A 23 12.02 -47.76 17.66
N ALA A 24 10.74 -47.90 18.02
CA ALA A 24 10.00 -46.93 18.82
C ALA A 24 10.39 -47.02 20.29
N ALA A 25 10.99 -45.95 20.83
CA ALA A 25 11.16 -45.75 22.26
C ALA A 25 9.91 -45.08 22.86
N SER A 26 9.32 -45.69 23.90
CA SER A 26 8.16 -45.14 24.60
C SER A 26 8.54 -43.90 25.40
N ALA A 27 8.15 -42.72 24.90
CA ALA A 27 8.36 -41.45 25.59
C ALA A 27 7.30 -41.23 26.69
N THR A 28 7.76 -40.95 27.90
CA THR A 28 6.94 -40.50 29.03
C THR A 28 6.27 -39.16 28.71
N THR A 29 4.95 -39.11 28.89
CA THR A 29 4.12 -37.92 28.62
C THR A 29 4.46 -36.77 29.58
N PRO A 30 4.92 -35.60 29.08
CA PRO A 30 5.16 -34.45 29.93
C PRO A 30 3.83 -33.88 30.44
N THR A 31 3.76 -33.66 31.75
CA THR A 31 2.66 -32.97 32.42
C THR A 31 2.51 -31.56 31.85
N ALA A 32 1.40 -31.29 31.18
CA ALA A 32 1.16 -30.02 30.51
C ALA A 32 0.99 -28.87 31.52
N THR A 33 1.98 -27.98 31.57
CA THR A 33 1.89 -26.70 32.28
C THR A 33 0.80 -25.85 31.64
N PRO A 34 -0.16 -25.28 32.41
CA PRO A 34 -1.25 -24.49 31.84
C PRO A 34 -0.70 -23.25 31.10
N ALA A 35 -1.10 -23.12 29.84
CA ALA A 35 -0.66 -22.03 28.97
C ALA A 35 -1.08 -20.66 29.55
N PRO A 36 -0.21 -19.63 29.48
CA PRO A 36 -0.53 -18.30 29.96
C PRO A 36 -1.74 -17.74 29.21
N VAL A 37 -2.76 -17.30 29.97
CA VAL A 37 -3.96 -16.68 29.42
C VAL A 37 -3.55 -15.35 28.77
N ALA A 38 -3.66 -15.28 27.44
CA ALA A 38 -3.33 -14.09 26.68
C ALA A 38 -4.17 -12.89 27.16
N ALA A 39 -3.50 -11.83 27.62
CA ALA A 39 -4.14 -10.61 28.05
C ALA A 39 -4.95 -9.99 26.89
N ALA A 40 -6.20 -9.61 27.16
CA ALA A 40 -7.09 -9.06 26.15
C ALA A 40 -6.51 -7.76 25.56
N THR A 41 -6.11 -7.80 24.29
CA THR A 41 -5.65 -6.63 23.54
C THR A 41 -6.75 -5.56 23.49
N LYS A 42 -6.43 -4.36 23.98
CA LYS A 42 -7.32 -3.20 23.99
C LYS A 42 -7.74 -2.82 22.56
N ALA A 43 -9.03 -2.61 22.35
CA ALA A 43 -9.56 -2.22 21.04
C ALA A 43 -8.97 -0.89 20.54
N PRO A 44 -8.60 -0.78 19.24
CA PRO A 44 -7.90 0.39 18.69
C PRO A 44 -8.76 1.66 18.65
N VAL A 45 -10.08 1.49 18.55
CA VAL A 45 -11.07 2.58 18.58
C VAL A 45 -12.12 2.22 19.62
N THR A 46 -12.49 3.20 20.44
CA THR A 46 -13.60 3.07 21.39
C THR A 46 -14.64 4.14 21.14
N ILE A 47 -15.88 3.72 20.90
CA ILE A 47 -17.03 4.62 20.79
C ILE A 47 -17.66 4.76 22.18
N ALA A 48 -17.56 5.95 22.75
CA ALA A 48 -18.08 6.24 24.08
C ALA A 48 -19.60 6.37 24.09
N LYS A 49 -20.19 6.10 25.25
CA LYS A 49 -21.61 6.31 25.47
C LYS A 49 -21.93 7.81 25.45
N LEU A 50 -22.92 8.22 24.65
CA LEU A 50 -23.40 9.61 24.69
C LEU A 50 -24.22 9.84 25.97
N PRO A 51 -23.92 10.87 26.77
CA PRO A 51 -24.66 11.18 27.98
C PRO A 51 -26.02 11.81 27.64
N THR A 52 -26.96 11.73 28.59
CA THR A 52 -28.23 12.47 28.54
C THR A 52 -27.97 13.96 28.31
N LYS A 53 -28.75 14.59 27.42
CA LYS A 53 -28.63 16.01 27.12
C LYS A 53 -29.83 16.78 27.66
N LYS A 54 -29.59 18.01 28.13
CA LYS A 54 -30.62 18.96 28.54
C LYS A 54 -30.78 20.05 27.47
N VAL A 55 -32.00 20.48 27.19
CA VAL A 55 -32.30 21.54 26.21
C VAL A 55 -33.42 22.45 26.73
N ALA A 56 -33.41 23.74 26.38
CA ALA A 56 -34.52 24.64 26.70
C ALA A 56 -35.80 24.26 25.94
N LYS A 57 -36.97 24.64 26.48
CA LYS A 57 -38.28 24.37 25.85
C LYS A 57 -38.31 24.94 24.43
N GLY A 58 -38.71 24.11 23.46
CA GLY A 58 -38.77 24.48 22.04
C GLY A 58 -37.43 24.55 21.30
N LYS A 59 -36.28 24.38 21.97
CA LYS A 59 -34.95 24.42 21.35
C LYS A 59 -34.44 23.03 20.96
N THR A 60 -33.29 22.99 20.28
CA THR A 60 -32.60 21.76 19.90
C THR A 60 -31.20 21.70 20.51
N VAL A 61 -30.66 20.49 20.64
CA VAL A 61 -29.27 20.23 21.04
C VAL A 61 -28.53 19.53 19.90
N THR A 62 -27.30 19.96 19.63
CA THR A 62 -26.43 19.30 18.66
C THR A 62 -25.72 18.12 19.33
N VAL A 63 -25.87 16.94 18.75
CA VAL A 63 -25.22 15.69 19.18
C VAL A 63 -24.19 15.28 18.15
N LYS A 64 -22.96 15.00 18.60
CA LYS A 64 -21.83 14.54 17.79
C LYS A 64 -21.39 13.14 18.25
N PRO A 65 -20.80 12.30 17.38
CA PRO A 65 -20.14 11.08 17.79
C PRO A 65 -19.05 11.33 18.84
N SER A 66 -18.92 10.44 19.81
CA SER A 66 -17.88 10.48 20.85
C SER A 66 -16.93 9.30 20.66
N VAL A 67 -15.72 9.57 20.17
CA VAL A 67 -14.77 8.53 19.72
C VAL A 67 -13.41 8.79 20.35
N LYS A 68 -12.81 7.76 20.95
CA LYS A 68 -11.43 7.75 21.45
C LYS A 68 -10.60 6.74 20.65
N THR A 69 -9.34 7.06 20.39
CA THR A 69 -8.36 6.16 19.74
C THR A 69 -7.32 5.70 20.76
N SER A 70 -6.70 4.55 20.53
CA SER A 70 -5.73 3.95 21.46
C SER A 70 -4.26 4.36 21.24
N GLY A 71 -3.98 5.41 20.48
CA GLY A 71 -2.61 5.86 20.18
C GLY A 71 -2.49 6.52 18.80
N SER A 72 -1.25 6.77 18.38
CA SER A 72 -0.90 7.39 17.09
C SER A 72 -0.97 6.43 15.90
N ASP A 73 -0.98 5.11 16.15
CA ASP A 73 -1.09 4.07 15.11
C ASP A 73 -2.54 3.85 14.61
N VAL A 74 -3.47 4.77 14.92
CA VAL A 74 -4.87 4.69 14.48
C VAL A 74 -5.27 5.97 13.75
N LYS A 75 -5.66 5.83 12.48
CA LYS A 75 -6.19 6.93 11.64
C LYS A 75 -7.70 6.82 11.55
N VAL A 76 -8.40 7.81 12.09
CA VAL A 76 -9.86 7.90 11.91
C VAL A 76 -10.17 8.54 10.56
N ILE A 77 -10.86 7.81 9.70
CA ILE A 77 -11.26 8.28 8.36
C ILE A 77 -12.58 9.04 8.43
N SER A 78 -13.56 8.52 9.15
CA SER A 78 -14.86 9.19 9.26
C SER A 78 -15.56 8.89 10.58
N LYS A 79 -16.32 9.88 11.06
CA LYS A 79 -17.20 9.77 12.23
C LYS A 79 -18.59 10.19 11.81
N ARG A 80 -19.57 9.33 12.03
CA ARG A 80 -20.95 9.59 11.67
C ARG A 80 -21.92 9.18 12.77
N ILE A 81 -23.10 9.80 12.77
CA ILE A 81 -24.19 9.55 13.70
C ILE A 81 -25.51 9.51 12.94
N THR A 82 -26.34 8.54 13.31
CA THR A 82 -27.73 8.39 12.87
C THR A 82 -28.60 8.37 14.12
N ALA A 83 -29.74 9.06 14.08
CA ALA A 83 -30.68 9.08 15.19
C ALA A 83 -32.09 8.75 14.69
N THR A 84 -32.76 7.81 15.36
CA THR A 84 -34.10 7.34 15.01
C THR A 84 -35.06 7.65 16.16
N LYS A 85 -36.21 8.26 15.85
CA LYS A 85 -37.31 8.48 16.81
C LYS A 85 -38.60 7.97 16.20
N LYS A 86 -39.24 6.99 16.86
CA LYS A 86 -40.50 6.37 16.39
C LYS A 86 -40.43 5.93 14.91
N GLY A 87 -39.34 5.28 14.51
CA GLY A 87 -39.12 4.82 13.12
C GLY A 87 -38.60 5.88 12.14
N VAL A 88 -38.71 7.17 12.45
CA VAL A 88 -38.21 8.25 11.58
C VAL A 88 -36.69 8.39 11.75
N ASN A 89 -35.95 8.18 10.66
CA ASN A 89 -34.49 8.25 10.61
C ASN A 89 -33.98 9.67 10.27
N LEU A 90 -33.19 10.24 11.17
CA LEU A 90 -32.36 11.41 10.92
C LEU A 90 -31.04 10.92 10.31
N LYS A 91 -30.90 11.11 9.00
CA LYS A 91 -29.85 10.49 8.18
C LYS A 91 -28.42 10.79 8.66
N ASN A 92 -27.55 9.82 8.37
CA ASN A 92 -26.11 9.67 8.60
C ASN A 92 -25.25 10.95 8.43
N LYS A 93 -25.13 11.77 9.50
CA LYS A 93 -24.41 13.06 9.48
C LYS A 93 -23.21 13.05 10.42
N THR A 94 -22.37 14.08 10.36
CA THR A 94 -21.29 14.31 11.35
C THR A 94 -21.84 14.84 12.68
N SER A 95 -23.04 15.42 12.65
CA SER A 95 -23.81 15.84 13.83
C SER A 95 -25.31 15.86 13.53
N VAL A 96 -26.14 15.74 14.58
CA VAL A 96 -27.61 15.81 14.47
C VAL A 96 -28.16 16.79 15.50
N LYS A 97 -29.11 17.64 15.11
CA LYS A 97 -29.85 18.53 16.01
C LYS A 97 -31.12 17.82 16.49
N LEU A 98 -31.25 17.60 17.79
CA LEU A 98 -32.36 16.86 18.39
C LEU A 98 -33.18 17.77 19.31
N LYS A 99 -34.51 17.70 19.19
CA LYS A 99 -35.44 18.27 20.17
C LYS A 99 -35.52 17.35 21.41
N ALA A 100 -36.27 17.76 22.43
CA ALA A 100 -36.59 16.87 23.54
C ALA A 100 -37.26 15.56 23.07
N GLY A 101 -36.87 14.44 23.68
CA GLY A 101 -37.38 13.10 23.38
C GLY A 101 -36.36 11.99 23.58
N THR A 102 -36.81 10.76 23.34
CA THR A 102 -35.99 9.55 23.37
C THR A 102 -35.65 9.10 21.95
N TYR A 103 -34.38 8.81 21.69
CA TYR A 103 -33.84 8.46 20.38
C TYR A 103 -33.04 7.17 20.46
N LYS A 104 -33.14 6.30 19.44
CA LYS A 104 -32.16 5.25 19.18
C LYS A 104 -31.05 5.87 18.33
N VAL A 105 -29.84 5.95 18.86
CA VAL A 105 -28.70 6.62 18.24
C VAL A 105 -27.64 5.59 17.90
N THR A 106 -27.22 5.57 16.64
CA THR A 106 -26.13 4.74 16.15
C THR A 106 -24.97 5.64 15.74
N GLN A 107 -23.82 5.41 16.36
CA GLN A 107 -22.55 6.05 16.03
C GLN A 107 -21.75 5.08 15.17
N THR A 108 -21.19 5.56 14.06
CA THR A 108 -20.38 4.76 13.13
C THR A 108 -19.03 5.44 12.93
N VAL A 109 -17.95 4.68 13.04
CA VAL A 109 -16.58 5.17 12.86
C VAL A 109 -15.87 4.29 11.85
N LYS A 110 -15.33 4.89 10.79
CA LYS A 110 -14.39 4.20 9.89
C LYS A 110 -12.97 4.59 10.26
N TYR A 111 -12.09 3.60 10.36
CA TYR A 111 -10.70 3.81 10.78
C TYR A 111 -9.73 2.83 10.11
N GLN A 112 -8.45 3.16 10.13
CA GLN A 112 -7.32 2.29 9.77
C GLN A 112 -6.36 2.21 10.95
N VAL A 113 -5.62 1.10 11.02
CA VAL A 113 -4.58 0.88 12.02
C VAL A 113 -3.26 0.66 11.28
N LYS A 114 -2.15 1.24 11.75
CA LYS A 114 -0.84 0.89 11.21
C LYS A 114 -0.53 -0.55 11.58
N GLN A 115 -0.17 -1.35 10.57
CA GLN A 115 0.26 -2.73 10.73
C GLN A 115 1.69 -2.85 10.22
N THR A 116 2.49 -3.65 10.91
CA THR A 116 3.80 -4.06 10.40
C THR A 116 3.55 -5.06 9.28
N LYS A 117 3.94 -4.71 8.06
CA LYS A 117 3.99 -5.62 6.92
C LYS A 117 5.45 -6.03 6.75
N LYS A 118 5.69 -7.33 6.78
CA LYS A 118 6.96 -7.93 6.36
C LYS A 118 6.78 -8.45 4.95
N ILE A 119 7.76 -8.20 4.10
CA ILE A 119 7.81 -8.70 2.74
C ILE A 119 9.18 -9.33 2.59
N THR A 120 9.18 -10.60 2.27
CA THR A 120 10.40 -11.35 2.03
C THR A 120 10.52 -11.54 0.52
N PHE A 121 11.70 -11.24 -0.01
CA PHE A 121 12.04 -11.33 -1.42
C PHE A 121 12.94 -12.54 -1.58
N GLU A 122 12.41 -13.62 -2.16
CA GLU A 122 13.22 -14.70 -2.71
C GLU A 122 13.35 -14.34 -4.20
N GLN A 123 14.55 -13.92 -4.65
CA GLN A 123 14.88 -13.44 -6.01
C GLN A 123 13.67 -13.22 -6.95
N TYR A 124 13.20 -11.99 -7.09
CA TYR A 124 12.10 -11.71 -8.01
C TYR A 124 12.14 -10.29 -8.58
N GLU A 125 11.58 -10.17 -9.79
CA GLU A 125 11.31 -8.91 -10.47
C GLU A 125 10.08 -8.24 -9.85
N VAL A 126 10.27 -7.06 -9.27
CA VAL A 126 9.18 -6.21 -8.78
C VAL A 126 8.89 -5.17 -9.85
N THR A 127 7.73 -5.25 -10.50
CA THR A 127 7.25 -4.14 -11.32
C THR A 127 6.76 -3.00 -10.43
N ILE A 128 7.25 -1.79 -10.68
CA ILE A 128 6.92 -0.57 -9.95
C ILE A 128 6.23 0.40 -10.91
N PRO A 129 4.88 0.39 -10.96
CA PRO A 129 4.14 1.08 -12.01
C PRO A 129 3.96 2.59 -11.77
N ASP A 130 4.23 3.08 -10.55
CA ASP A 130 4.02 4.49 -10.18
C ASP A 130 5.35 5.11 -9.72
N CYS A 131 6.22 5.49 -10.67
CA CYS A 131 7.41 6.30 -10.41
C CYS A 131 7.21 7.76 -10.82
N GLN A 132 7.90 8.66 -10.12
CA GLN A 132 7.93 10.09 -10.44
C GLN A 132 9.33 10.67 -10.23
N ILE A 133 9.82 11.42 -11.23
CA ILE A 133 11.06 12.19 -11.13
C ILE A 133 10.80 13.39 -10.19
N LEU A 134 11.46 13.41 -9.04
CA LEU A 134 11.39 14.52 -8.07
C LEU A 134 12.32 15.67 -8.42
N ASP A 135 13.50 15.37 -8.97
CA ASP A 135 14.53 16.35 -9.30
C ASP A 135 15.53 15.76 -10.30
N VAL A 136 16.10 16.63 -11.12
CA VAL A 136 17.29 16.36 -11.95
C VAL A 136 18.44 17.15 -11.30
N ILE A 137 19.49 16.48 -10.85
CA ILE A 137 20.55 17.07 -10.01
C ILE A 137 21.75 17.56 -10.82
N SER A 138 21.97 16.97 -12.00
CA SER A 138 23.07 17.29 -12.92
C SER A 138 22.54 17.26 -14.34
N GLU A 139 22.80 18.32 -15.12
CA GLU A 139 22.52 18.41 -16.56
C GLU A 139 23.82 18.63 -17.37
N ASP A 140 24.96 18.65 -16.69
CA ASP A 140 26.24 19.00 -17.29
C ASP A 140 26.90 17.70 -17.80
N SER A 141 26.82 17.49 -19.12
CA SER A 141 27.41 16.39 -19.91
C SER A 141 26.89 14.98 -19.62
N VAL A 142 26.13 14.44 -20.58
CA VAL A 142 25.77 13.02 -20.82
C VAL A 142 25.11 12.20 -19.69
N GLU A 143 25.32 12.56 -18.42
CA GLU A 143 24.87 11.82 -17.25
C GLU A 143 23.81 12.62 -16.49
N ALA A 144 22.58 12.11 -16.45
CA ALA A 144 21.49 12.71 -15.69
C ALA A 144 21.35 12.01 -14.33
N ARG A 145 21.67 12.74 -13.25
CA ARG A 145 21.40 12.26 -11.88
C ARG A 145 19.95 12.55 -11.49
N LEU A 146 19.13 11.51 -11.38
CA LEU A 146 17.70 11.63 -11.08
C LEU A 146 17.40 11.28 -9.63
N ARG A 147 16.69 12.17 -8.94
CA ARG A 147 16.00 11.84 -7.69
C ARG A 147 14.60 11.36 -8.03
N ILE A 148 14.31 10.10 -7.75
CA ILE A 148 13.03 9.47 -8.11
C ILE A 148 12.29 9.04 -6.83
N ALA A 149 10.97 9.13 -6.88
CA ALA A 149 10.09 8.51 -5.90
C ALA A 149 9.16 7.52 -6.58
N CYS A 150 9.17 6.27 -6.13
CA CYS A 150 8.27 5.26 -6.63
C CYS A 150 7.38 4.66 -5.56
N LYS A 151 6.23 4.15 -6.01
CA LYS A 151 5.25 3.47 -5.18
C LYS A 151 4.90 2.13 -5.80
N ALA A 152 5.50 1.07 -5.31
CA ALA A 152 5.07 -0.27 -5.67
C ALA A 152 3.80 -0.65 -4.88
N TYR A 153 2.93 -1.45 -5.48
CA TYR A 153 1.75 -2.00 -4.79
C TYR A 153 2.16 -2.90 -3.63
N ASP A 154 3.28 -3.60 -3.80
CA ASP A 154 3.74 -4.57 -2.82
C ASP A 154 4.62 -3.93 -1.77
N LEU A 155 5.47 -2.97 -2.10
CA LEU A 155 6.38 -2.33 -1.14
C LEU A 155 5.68 -1.39 -0.14
N PRO A 156 6.11 -1.38 1.13
CA PRO A 156 5.54 -0.49 2.13
C PRO A 156 6.03 0.95 1.92
N GLY A 157 5.10 1.85 1.58
CA GLY A 157 5.37 3.29 1.49
C GLY A 157 5.98 3.72 0.15
N THR A 158 6.35 4.99 0.06
CA THR A 158 7.03 5.54 -1.11
C THR A 158 8.52 5.29 -0.95
N GLN A 159 9.11 4.58 -1.91
CA GLN A 159 10.55 4.40 -1.99
C GLN A 159 11.14 5.63 -2.69
N LYS A 160 12.25 6.14 -2.18
CA LYS A 160 13.00 7.23 -2.80
C LYS A 160 14.40 6.74 -3.07
N PHE A 161 14.88 7.01 -4.27
CA PHE A 161 16.21 6.60 -4.69
C PHE A 161 16.82 7.68 -5.57
N THR A 162 18.14 7.63 -5.70
CA THR A 162 18.91 8.48 -6.61
C THR A 162 19.58 7.55 -7.59
N VAL A 163 19.42 7.83 -8.89
CA VAL A 163 19.91 7.01 -10.00
C VAL A 163 20.81 7.88 -10.87
N ASP A 164 21.89 7.31 -11.37
CA ASP A 164 22.82 7.97 -12.27
C ASP A 164 22.59 7.42 -13.67
N VAL A 165 21.68 8.06 -14.42
CA VAL A 165 21.32 7.60 -15.77
C VAL A 165 22.42 8.06 -16.72
N GLU A 166 23.31 7.14 -17.05
CA GLU A 166 24.42 7.39 -17.96
C GLU A 166 23.95 7.41 -19.42
N TRP A 167 23.00 6.53 -19.82
CA TRP A 167 22.44 6.48 -21.17
C TRP A 167 20.99 5.96 -21.19
N MET A 168 20.12 6.60 -21.97
CA MET A 168 18.81 6.05 -22.37
C MET A 168 18.76 5.96 -23.89
N TYR A 169 19.08 4.79 -24.44
CA TYR A 169 18.90 4.52 -25.85
C TYR A 169 17.45 4.15 -26.11
N CYS A 170 16.75 4.97 -26.90
CA CYS A 170 15.46 4.56 -27.40
C CYS A 170 15.32 4.89 -28.89
N SER A 171 15.13 3.86 -29.71
CA SER A 171 14.72 4.09 -31.09
C SER A 171 13.33 4.71 -31.12
N TRP A 172 13.07 5.57 -32.11
CA TRP A 172 11.76 6.19 -32.32
C TRP A 172 10.60 5.17 -32.31
N SER A 173 10.81 3.99 -32.89
CA SER A 173 9.84 2.89 -32.87
C SER A 173 9.62 2.31 -31.47
N ALA A 174 10.69 2.05 -30.71
CA ALA A 174 10.57 1.52 -29.36
C ALA A 174 9.88 2.49 -28.40
N TYR A 175 10.05 3.81 -28.61
CA TYR A 175 9.33 4.84 -27.84
C TYR A 175 7.82 4.81 -28.07
N LEU A 176 7.39 4.78 -29.35
CA LEU A 176 5.96 4.76 -29.69
C LEU A 176 5.26 3.49 -29.19
N ASP A 177 6.00 2.39 -29.07
CA ASP A 177 5.49 1.10 -28.59
C ASP A 177 5.69 0.89 -27.07
N SER A 178 6.21 1.89 -26.34
CA SER A 178 6.48 1.82 -24.89
C SER A 178 7.52 0.75 -24.48
N GLU A 179 8.47 0.47 -25.38
CA GLU A 179 9.51 -0.56 -25.22
C GLU A 179 10.89 0.02 -24.85
N CYS A 180 10.99 1.31 -24.48
CA CYS A 180 12.26 1.88 -24.04
C CYS A 180 12.75 1.20 -22.76
N THR A 181 13.97 0.65 -22.79
CA THR A 181 14.69 0.14 -21.62
C THR A 181 15.82 1.09 -21.25
N ALA A 182 15.95 1.43 -19.96
CA ALA A 182 17.16 2.08 -19.44
C ALA A 182 18.17 0.99 -19.06
N SER A 183 19.36 1.01 -19.66
CA SER A 183 20.50 0.16 -19.25
C SER A 183 21.59 1.06 -18.68
N GLU A 184 21.88 0.94 -17.39
CA GLU A 184 23.14 1.46 -16.85
C GLU A 184 24.26 0.44 -17.11
N TYR A 185 25.43 0.93 -17.51
CA TYR A 185 26.67 0.17 -17.45
C TYR A 185 27.49 0.73 -16.28
N LEU A 186 27.29 0.21 -15.07
CA LEU A 186 28.14 0.57 -13.93
C LEU A 186 28.63 -0.68 -13.21
N ASP A 187 29.95 -0.79 -13.24
CA ASP A 187 30.82 -1.94 -13.01
C ASP A 187 30.80 -2.53 -11.59
N ASP A 188 29.78 -2.34 -10.73
CA ASP A 188 29.74 -2.99 -9.41
C ASP A 188 28.35 -3.16 -8.72
N ALA A 189 27.22 -2.78 -9.34
CA ALA A 189 25.91 -3.16 -8.80
C ALA A 189 24.77 -3.03 -9.84
N GLU A 190 24.44 -4.12 -10.52
CA GLU A 190 23.29 -4.27 -11.42
C GLU A 190 21.97 -4.37 -10.62
N TRP A 191 21.22 -3.27 -10.41
CA TRP A 191 19.93 -3.36 -9.69
C TRP A 191 18.74 -2.59 -10.30
N TRP A 192 18.77 -2.30 -11.61
CA TRP A 192 17.66 -1.64 -12.30
C TRP A 192 17.64 -1.86 -13.82
N GLU A 193 16.48 -2.28 -14.32
CA GLU A 193 16.06 -2.12 -15.72
C GLU A 193 14.67 -1.48 -15.70
N GLY A 194 14.49 -0.31 -16.33
CA GLY A 194 13.22 0.42 -16.34
C GLY A 194 12.48 0.32 -17.66
N GLN A 195 11.15 0.12 -17.65
CA GLN A 195 10.27 0.24 -18.83
C GLN A 195 9.23 1.34 -18.62
N THR A 196 9.16 2.33 -19.51
CA THR A 196 8.28 3.50 -19.38
C THR A 196 6.83 3.21 -19.78
N THR A 197 5.83 3.67 -19.01
CA THR A 197 4.41 3.32 -19.21
C THR A 197 3.55 4.39 -19.93
N ASP A 198 4.07 5.61 -20.15
CA ASP A 198 3.19 6.78 -20.37
C ASP A 198 3.46 7.59 -21.67
N GLY A 199 4.40 7.19 -22.53
CA GLY A 199 4.50 7.66 -23.93
C GLY A 199 4.53 9.18 -24.19
N ALA A 200 5.03 10.01 -23.27
CA ALA A 200 5.04 11.47 -23.44
C ALA A 200 6.34 12.14 -22.96
N TRP A 201 7.47 11.74 -23.53
CA TRP A 201 8.71 12.50 -23.45
C TRP A 201 8.78 13.44 -24.65
N THR A 202 9.12 14.71 -24.42
CA THR A 202 9.35 15.67 -25.51
C THR A 202 10.83 15.73 -25.82
N PHE A 203 11.21 15.36 -27.04
CA PHE A 203 12.57 15.48 -27.54
C PHE A 203 12.93 16.95 -27.79
N GLU A 204 14.04 17.42 -27.24
CA GLU A 204 14.70 18.63 -27.73
C GLU A 204 15.85 18.18 -28.64
N SER A 205 15.67 18.33 -29.95
CA SER A 205 16.69 17.97 -30.93
C SER A 205 17.87 18.95 -30.82
N PHE A 206 18.93 18.58 -30.11
CA PHE A 206 20.19 19.30 -30.14
C PHE A 206 20.99 18.84 -31.36
N SER A 207 20.60 19.33 -32.54
CA SER A 207 21.43 19.23 -33.74
C SER A 207 22.37 20.41 -33.78
N THR A 208 23.64 20.18 -34.09
CA THR A 208 24.18 20.59 -35.39
C THR A 208 25.54 19.93 -35.56
N THR A 209 25.65 19.04 -36.55
CA THR A 209 26.87 18.35 -37.01
C THR A 209 27.46 17.32 -36.02
N TYR A 210 27.50 16.01 -36.27
CA TYR A 210 27.62 15.28 -37.55
C TYR A 210 27.11 13.82 -37.38
N ASP A 211 26.16 13.41 -38.21
CA ASP A 211 25.80 12.05 -38.67
C ASP A 211 26.01 10.82 -37.76
N ASP A 212 25.26 10.72 -36.66
CA ASP A 212 24.78 9.46 -36.06
C ASP A 212 23.51 9.81 -35.25
N ASP A 213 22.33 9.58 -35.83
CA ASP A 213 21.01 10.05 -35.33
C ASP A 213 20.56 9.32 -34.04
N GLU A 214 21.21 9.61 -32.92
CA GLU A 214 20.76 9.15 -31.60
C GLU A 214 19.92 10.23 -30.91
N ASP A 215 18.62 10.01 -30.85
CA ASP A 215 17.68 10.87 -30.14
C ASP A 215 17.85 10.68 -28.62
N TYR A 216 18.38 11.69 -27.93
CA TYR A 216 18.51 11.69 -26.47
C TYR A 216 17.19 12.07 -25.79
N ILE A 217 16.78 11.27 -24.82
CA ILE A 217 15.60 11.52 -23.99
C ILE A 217 16.05 12.27 -22.73
N THR A 218 15.59 13.52 -22.52
CA THR A 218 15.91 14.29 -21.31
C THR A 218 14.77 14.27 -20.29
N PRO A 219 14.97 13.68 -19.10
CA PRO A 219 13.96 13.59 -18.04
C PRO A 219 13.56 14.93 -17.47
N LYS A 220 12.25 15.12 -17.26
CA LYS A 220 11.72 16.35 -16.67
C LYS A 220 11.22 16.11 -15.26
N LYS A 221 11.46 17.09 -14.40
CA LYS A 221 10.90 17.11 -13.03
C LYS A 221 9.38 16.98 -13.07
N GLY A 222 8.85 16.03 -12.30
CA GLY A 222 7.43 15.75 -12.14
C GLY A 222 6.89 14.69 -13.10
N GLU A 223 7.68 14.26 -14.08
CA GLU A 223 7.34 13.23 -15.06
C GLU A 223 7.15 11.85 -14.41
N LYS A 224 6.27 11.04 -14.99
CA LYS A 224 5.87 9.72 -14.49
C LYS A 224 6.32 8.63 -15.43
N PHE A 225 6.68 7.49 -14.85
CA PHE A 225 7.11 6.31 -15.59
C PHE A 225 6.89 5.04 -14.77
N GLY A 226 6.96 3.89 -15.43
CA GLY A 226 7.08 2.59 -14.77
C GLY A 226 8.56 2.21 -14.64
N ALA A 227 8.90 1.44 -13.62
CA ALA A 227 10.23 0.85 -13.48
C ALA A 227 10.09 -0.64 -13.16
N MET A 228 11.07 -1.46 -13.52
CA MET A 228 11.23 -2.78 -12.92
C MET A 228 12.42 -2.72 -11.95
N MET A 229 12.27 -3.33 -10.79
CA MET A 229 13.36 -3.53 -9.84
C MET A 229 13.57 -5.02 -9.71
N GLN A 230 14.74 -5.51 -10.11
CA GLN A 230 15.13 -6.89 -9.88
C GLN A 230 16.06 -6.93 -8.67
N TYR A 231 15.72 -7.76 -7.68
CA TYR A 231 16.64 -8.07 -6.60
C TYR A 231 17.44 -9.32 -6.97
N MET A 232 18.74 -9.16 -7.20
CA MET A 232 19.64 -10.24 -7.64
C MET A 232 20.42 -10.91 -6.50
N GLY A 233 20.26 -10.48 -5.24
CA GLY A 233 21.01 -11.07 -4.13
C GLY A 233 20.67 -12.55 -3.91
N GLU A 234 21.69 -13.34 -3.57
CA GLU A 234 21.58 -14.79 -3.35
C GLU A 234 20.73 -15.14 -2.12
N GLU A 235 20.64 -14.22 -1.15
CA GLU A 235 19.89 -14.41 0.08
C GLU A 235 18.59 -13.60 0.10
N PRO A 236 17.51 -14.14 0.68
CA PRO A 236 16.24 -13.44 0.72
C PRO A 236 16.29 -12.23 1.65
N VAL A 237 15.95 -11.06 1.12
CA VAL A 237 15.82 -9.84 1.95
C VAL A 237 14.42 -9.80 2.55
N THR A 238 14.32 -9.42 3.82
CA THR A 238 13.01 -9.13 4.45
C THR A 238 12.90 -7.65 4.76
N LEU A 239 12.07 -6.95 4.00
CA LEU A 239 11.71 -5.56 4.28
C LEU A 239 10.58 -5.52 5.31
N THR A 240 10.78 -4.72 6.36
CA THR A 240 9.77 -4.51 7.41
C THR A 240 9.35 -3.05 7.41
N GLY A 241 8.07 -2.79 7.13
CA GLY A 241 7.52 -1.43 7.11
C GLY A 241 6.18 -1.32 7.81
N LYS A 242 5.81 -0.10 8.21
CA LYS A 242 4.45 0.19 8.70
C LYS A 242 3.57 0.64 7.54
N VAL A 243 2.47 -0.09 7.32
CA VAL A 243 1.44 0.26 6.32
C VAL A 243 0.10 0.46 7.00
N TRP A 244 -0.78 1.30 6.43
CA TRP A 244 -2.14 1.41 6.91
C TRP A 244 -2.94 0.15 6.53
N SER A 245 -3.67 -0.42 7.49
CA SER A 245 -4.58 -1.54 7.23
C SER A 245 -5.69 -1.14 6.25
N LYS A 246 -6.43 -2.15 5.75
CA LYS A 246 -7.75 -1.91 5.14
C LYS A 246 -8.65 -1.13 6.11
N THR A 247 -9.59 -0.36 5.55
CA THR A 247 -10.55 0.41 6.35
C THR A 247 -11.47 -0.52 7.12
N ARG A 248 -11.52 -0.35 8.44
CA ARG A 248 -12.43 -1.05 9.35
C ARG A 248 -13.57 -0.14 9.76
N THR A 249 -14.71 -0.73 10.14
CA THR A 249 -15.89 0.00 10.60
C THR A 249 -16.28 -0.48 11.98
N GLU A 250 -16.39 0.45 12.93
CA GLU A 250 -16.91 0.20 14.28
C GLU A 250 -18.25 0.91 14.45
N THR A 251 -19.20 0.27 15.14
CA THR A 251 -20.51 0.88 15.40
C THR A 251 -20.94 0.70 16.84
N ARG A 252 -21.67 1.69 17.36
CA ARG A 252 -22.32 1.61 18.67
C ARG A 252 -23.73 2.16 18.59
N THR A 253 -24.69 1.32 18.93
CA THR A 253 -26.09 1.72 19.05
C THR A 253 -26.48 1.86 20.52
N GLN A 254 -27.23 2.91 20.86
CA GLN A 254 -27.70 3.18 22.21
C GLN A 254 -28.96 4.03 22.24
N THR A 255 -29.65 4.03 23.37
CA THR A 255 -30.74 4.99 23.64
C THR A 255 -30.18 6.29 24.19
N LEU A 256 -30.57 7.42 23.60
CA LEU A 256 -30.25 8.77 24.06
C LEU A 256 -31.53 9.48 24.51
N LYS A 257 -31.50 10.02 25.73
CA LYS A 257 -32.56 10.91 26.24
C LYS A 257 -32.13 12.37 26.10
N VAL A 258 -32.99 13.17 25.48
CA VAL A 258 -32.89 14.63 25.45
C VAL A 258 -34.05 15.16 26.28
N ILE A 259 -33.75 15.78 27.42
CA ILE A 259 -34.77 16.26 28.37
C ILE A 259 -34.87 17.78 28.35
N THR A 260 -36.07 18.30 28.57
CA THR A 260 -36.28 19.75 28.71
C THR A 260 -35.72 20.20 30.07
N ARG A 261 -34.94 21.29 30.10
CA ARG A 261 -34.54 21.93 31.37
C ARG A 261 -35.79 22.49 32.04
N LYS A 262 -36.01 22.14 33.31
CA LYS A 262 -37.00 22.79 34.16
C LYS A 262 -36.64 24.26 34.32
#